data_AF-A0A5N5T5J2-F1
#
_entry.id   AF-A0A5N5T5J2-F1
#
_cell.length_a   1.000
_cell.length_b   1.000
_cell.length_c   1.000
_cell.angle_alpha   90.00
_cell.angle_beta   90.00
_cell.angle_gamma   90.00
#
_symmetry.space_group_name_H-M   'P 1'
#
loop_
_entity.id
_entity.type
_entity.pdbx_description
1 polymer ?
#
loop_
_entity_poly.entity_id
_entity_poly.type
_entity_poly.pdbx_seq_one_letter_code
_entity_poly.pdbx_strand_id
1 'polypeptide(L)'
;MEILAIIKVEDFLNQVYNQIYGLGDYVGNTLISNCKYLIEVAGTSRITIIVCGVDEFFKKQKKTSNKNYREAILKDTEDPSNLKRPKKRKKNDENASNLSQVTRIDVETALVAVQVELGVNSRFFENPSKIADFVAQVAKAIAEKPFKLEKARTNFSWHIESYNVNCVKIDKSGAGLLKLWHQQLRQFNNVGPEAAQAIAKKYPSPQALIKVS
;
A
#
# COMPACT_ATOMS: atom_id res chain seq x y z
N MET A 1 -11.26 -16.97 2.65
CA MET A 1 -11.94 -15.79 2.08
C MET A 1 -11.09 -14.57 2.37
N GLU A 2 -10.91 -13.65 1.43
CA GLU A 2 -10.25 -12.36 1.68
C GLU A 2 -11.31 -11.32 2.00
N ILE A 3 -11.12 -10.53 3.04
CA ILE A 3 -12.09 -9.53 3.49
C ILE A 3 -11.45 -8.16 3.50
N LEU A 4 -12.17 -7.20 2.93
CA LEU A 4 -11.79 -5.80 2.89
C LEU A 4 -12.67 -5.04 3.88
N ALA A 5 -12.05 -4.45 4.91
CA ALA A 5 -12.73 -3.67 5.93
C ALA A 5 -12.44 -2.18 5.70
N ILE A 6 -13.44 -1.41 5.27
CA ILE A 6 -13.30 0.03 5.07
C ILE A 6 -13.65 0.73 6.39
N ILE A 7 -12.68 1.46 6.95
CA ILE A 7 -12.83 2.19 8.22
C ILE A 7 -12.74 3.68 7.93
N LYS A 8 -13.61 4.48 8.57
CA LYS A 8 -13.55 5.94 8.50
C LYS A 8 -12.27 6.43 9.19
N VAL A 9 -11.69 7.49 8.64
CA VAL A 9 -10.43 8.05 9.16
C VAL A 9 -10.51 8.47 10.62
N GLU A 10 -11.63 9.04 11.05
CA GLU A 10 -11.84 9.48 12.45
C GLU A 10 -11.89 8.29 13.41
N ASP A 11 -12.67 7.26 13.07
CA ASP A 11 -12.79 6.04 13.88
C ASP A 11 -11.44 5.31 13.96
N PHE A 12 -10.72 5.23 12.83
CA PHE A 12 -9.39 4.65 12.77
C PHE A 12 -8.39 5.39 13.67
N LEU A 13 -8.34 6.72 13.58
CA LEU A 13 -7.41 7.51 14.39
C LEU A 13 -7.76 7.48 15.88
N ASN A 14 -9.04 7.40 16.24
CA ASN A 14 -9.46 7.19 17.63
C ASN A 14 -9.02 5.82 18.16
N GLN A 15 -9.11 4.77 17.35
CA GLN A 15 -8.61 3.43 17.69
C GLN A 15 -7.09 3.42 17.88
N VAL A 16 -6.35 4.12 17.02
CA VAL A 16 -4.90 4.33 17.16
C VAL A 16 -4.58 5.09 18.45
N TYR A 17 -5.31 6.18 18.72
CA TYR A 17 -5.13 6.95 19.94
C TYR A 17 -5.32 6.08 21.20
N ASN A 18 -6.40 5.31 21.26
CA ASN A 18 -6.69 4.44 22.40
C ASN A 18 -5.63 3.33 22.56
N GLN A 19 -5.05 2.86 21.46
CA GLN A 19 -4.02 1.83 21.49
C GLN A 19 -2.67 2.36 22.00
N ILE A 20 -2.31 3.59 21.65
CA ILE A 20 -1.00 4.18 21.99
C ILE A 20 -1.04 4.95 23.32
N TYR A 21 -2.08 5.74 23.54
CA TYR A 21 -2.21 6.65 24.69
C TYR A 21 -3.29 6.23 25.69
N GLY A 22 -4.20 5.34 25.30
CA GLY A 22 -5.21 4.79 26.20
C GLY A 22 -4.67 3.65 27.06
N LEU A 23 -5.54 3.01 27.83
CA LEU A 23 -5.21 1.83 28.64
C LEU A 23 -5.10 0.54 27.79
N GLY A 24 -4.82 0.63 26.48
CA GLY A 24 -4.75 -0.52 25.58
C GLY A 24 -6.08 -1.28 25.45
N ASP A 25 -6.01 -2.61 25.29
CA ASP A 25 -7.17 -3.49 25.03
C ASP A 25 -8.20 -3.51 26.18
N TYR A 26 -7.88 -3.00 27.38
CA TYR A 26 -8.84 -2.86 28.49
C TYR A 26 -10.02 -1.93 28.15
N VAL A 27 -9.84 -1.00 27.20
CA VAL A 27 -10.89 -0.07 26.76
C VAL A 27 -11.76 -0.69 25.65
N GLY A 28 -11.35 -1.82 25.06
CA GLY A 28 -12.10 -2.54 24.03
C GLY A 28 -12.24 -1.81 22.67
N ASN A 29 -11.78 -0.57 22.55
CA ASN A 29 -11.88 0.26 21.34
C ASN A 29 -10.50 0.63 20.78
N THR A 30 -9.61 -0.36 20.65
CA THR A 30 -8.30 -0.24 20.00
C THR A 30 -8.39 -0.79 18.57
N LEU A 31 -7.34 -0.59 17.78
CA LEU A 31 -7.29 -1.17 16.43
C LEU A 31 -7.17 -2.70 16.52
N ILE A 32 -6.42 -3.21 17.51
CA ILE A 32 -6.25 -4.64 17.78
C ILE A 32 -7.58 -5.30 18.16
N SER A 33 -8.31 -4.76 19.13
CA SER A 33 -9.60 -5.34 19.58
C SER A 33 -10.62 -5.34 18.45
N ASN A 34 -10.69 -4.26 17.66
CA ASN A 34 -11.56 -4.18 16.49
C ASN A 34 -11.17 -5.23 15.43
N CYS A 35 -9.87 -5.43 15.19
CA CYS A 35 -9.42 -6.48 14.26
C CYS A 35 -9.72 -7.89 14.78
N LYS A 36 -9.56 -8.16 16.09
CA LYS A 36 -9.94 -9.43 16.71
C LYS A 36 -11.42 -9.72 16.49
N TYR A 37 -12.27 -8.73 16.76
CA TYR A 37 -13.71 -8.83 16.51
C TYR A 37 -14.03 -9.12 15.03
N LEU A 38 -13.38 -8.41 14.10
CA LEU A 38 -13.58 -8.65 12.66
C LEU A 38 -13.14 -10.06 12.25
N ILE A 39 -12.04 -10.58 12.78
CA ILE A 39 -11.56 -11.95 12.52
C ILE A 39 -12.58 -12.97 13.02
N GLU A 40 -13.12 -12.77 14.22
CA GLU A 40 -14.12 -13.65 14.83
C GLU A 40 -15.41 -13.69 14.02
N VAL A 41 -15.97 -12.52 13.68
CA VAL A 41 -17.20 -12.42 12.87
C VAL A 41 -17.00 -12.99 11.46
N ALA A 42 -15.83 -12.78 10.88
CA ALA A 42 -15.52 -13.23 9.54
C ALA A 42 -15.14 -14.71 9.42
N GLY A 43 -14.68 -15.32 10.52
CA GLY A 43 -14.09 -16.66 10.51
C GLY A 43 -12.80 -16.78 9.68
N THR A 44 -12.07 -15.68 9.44
CA THR A 44 -10.81 -15.67 8.66
C THR A 44 -9.85 -14.60 9.14
N SER A 45 -8.56 -14.93 9.18
CA SER A 45 -7.48 -13.98 9.51
C SER A 45 -7.04 -13.13 8.31
N ARG A 46 -7.51 -13.43 7.09
CA ARG A 46 -7.16 -12.70 5.86
C ARG A 46 -7.98 -11.43 5.70
N ILE A 47 -7.70 -10.46 6.55
CA ILE A 47 -8.34 -9.15 6.54
C ILE A 47 -7.37 -8.09 6.02
N THR A 48 -7.89 -7.17 5.22
CA THR A 48 -7.18 -5.95 4.82
C THR A 48 -8.01 -4.73 5.22
N ILE A 49 -7.45 -3.90 6.09
CA ILE A 49 -8.04 -2.62 6.50
C ILE A 49 -7.76 -1.59 5.41
N ILE A 50 -8.80 -0.85 5.03
CA ILE A 50 -8.72 0.24 4.05
C ILE A 50 -9.16 1.53 4.75
N VAL A 51 -8.29 2.54 4.74
CA VAL A 51 -8.61 3.87 5.27
C VAL A 51 -8.32 4.93 4.21
N CYS A 52 -9.28 5.85 4.05
CA CYS A 52 -9.17 6.97 3.11
C CYS A 52 -8.87 8.28 3.84
N GLY A 53 -7.96 9.10 3.31
CA GLY A 53 -7.79 10.49 3.76
C GLY A 53 -6.92 10.68 5.01
N VAL A 54 -6.13 9.68 5.40
CA VAL A 54 -5.17 9.81 6.52
C VAL A 54 -4.18 10.97 6.26
N ASP A 55 -3.66 11.08 5.04
CA ASP A 55 -2.74 12.16 4.68
C ASP A 55 -3.38 13.54 4.69
N GLU A 56 -4.64 13.64 4.24
CA GLU A 56 -5.40 14.89 4.28
C GLU A 56 -5.66 15.33 5.71
N PHE A 57 -5.95 14.39 6.60
CA PHE A 57 -6.09 14.64 8.03
C PHE A 57 -4.80 15.24 8.61
N PHE A 58 -3.65 14.60 8.41
CA PHE A 58 -2.36 15.11 8.92
C PHE A 58 -1.97 16.46 8.29
N LYS A 59 -2.29 16.68 7.01
CA LYS A 59 -2.10 17.99 6.35
C LYS A 59 -2.98 19.06 7.02
N LYS A 60 -4.23 18.75 7.34
CA LYS A 60 -5.16 19.66 8.04
C LYS A 60 -4.70 19.94 9.47
N GLN A 61 -4.28 18.92 10.22
CA GLN A 61 -3.73 19.06 11.57
C GLN A 61 -2.52 20.01 11.59
N LYS A 62 -1.54 19.80 10.69
CA LYS A 62 -0.36 20.68 10.59
C LYS A 62 -0.72 22.13 10.25
N LYS A 63 -1.70 22.35 9.35
CA LYS A 63 -2.20 23.71 9.03
C LYS A 63 -2.83 24.38 10.26
N THR A 64 -3.64 23.65 11.01
CA THR A 64 -4.27 24.14 12.24
C THR A 64 -3.23 24.47 13.31
N SER A 65 -2.25 23.58 13.54
CA SER A 65 -1.17 23.83 14.51
C SER A 65 -0.34 25.06 14.15
N ASN A 66 0.02 25.22 12.88
CA ASN A 66 0.75 26.41 12.41
C ASN A 66 -0.04 27.70 12.54
N LYS A 67 -1.36 27.65 12.31
CA LYS A 67 -2.26 28.80 12.51
C LYS A 67 -2.30 29.20 13.99
N ASN A 68 -2.48 28.22 14.88
CA ASN A 68 -2.54 28.46 16.33
C ASN A 68 -1.21 29.03 16.86
N TYR A 69 -0.06 28.52 16.38
CA TYR A 69 1.26 29.05 16.75
C TYR A 69 1.43 30.52 16.34
N ARG A 70 1.01 30.87 15.11
CA ARG A 70 1.03 32.26 14.64
C ARG A 70 0.14 33.18 15.47
N GLU A 71 -1.06 32.73 15.81
CA GLU A 71 -1.99 33.49 16.64
C GLU A 71 -1.49 33.67 18.08
N ALA A 72 -0.77 32.70 18.64
CA ALA A 72 -0.18 32.81 19.98
C ALA A 72 0.94 33.85 20.02
N ILE A 73 1.88 33.82 19.06
CA ILE A 73 2.96 34.82 18.96
C ILE A 73 2.40 36.23 18.79
N LEU A 74 1.39 36.41 17.95
CA LEU A 74 0.76 37.71 17.72
C LEU A 74 0.11 38.26 19.00
N LYS A 75 -0.52 37.40 19.82
CA LYS A 75 -1.13 37.80 21.11
C LYS A 75 -0.11 38.18 22.18
N ASP A 76 1.06 37.54 22.19
CA ASP A 76 2.15 37.91 23.11
C ASP A 76 2.77 39.28 22.77
N THR A 77 2.47 39.82 21.58
CA THR A 77 2.94 41.14 21.13
C THR A 77 1.89 42.25 21.34
N GLU A 78 0.65 41.92 21.75
CA GLU A 78 -0.43 42.88 22.00
C GLU A 78 -0.58 43.20 23.50
N ASP A 79 -0.79 44.48 23.83
CA ASP A 79 -0.94 45.00 25.21
C ASP A 79 -2.02 44.25 26.02
N PRO A 80 -1.78 43.94 27.33
CA PRO A 80 -2.65 43.09 28.15
C PRO A 80 -4.04 43.66 28.49
N SER A 81 -4.41 44.82 27.96
CA SER A 81 -5.64 45.55 28.29
C SER A 81 -6.90 45.07 27.55
N ASN A 82 -6.77 44.15 26.58
CA ASN A 82 -7.90 43.67 25.76
C ASN A 82 -8.20 42.15 25.84
N LEU A 83 -8.03 41.56 27.03
CA LEU A 83 -8.30 40.14 27.26
C LEU A 83 -9.80 39.81 27.27
N LYS A 84 -10.36 39.47 26.10
CA LYS A 84 -11.64 38.75 26.02
C LYS A 84 -11.50 37.36 26.65
N ARG A 85 -12.27 37.11 27.71
CA ARG A 85 -12.32 35.85 28.47
C ARG A 85 -12.43 34.61 27.56
N PRO A 86 -11.68 33.52 27.81
CA PRO A 86 -11.78 32.31 27.01
C PRO A 86 -13.16 31.67 27.20
N LYS A 87 -13.88 31.46 26.08
CA LYS A 87 -15.13 30.70 26.08
C LYS A 87 -14.84 29.25 26.49
N LYS A 88 -15.53 28.75 27.52
CA LYS A 88 -15.50 27.35 27.95
C LYS A 88 -15.72 26.43 26.74
N ARG A 89 -14.72 25.60 26.46
CA ARG A 89 -14.72 24.56 25.44
C ARG A 89 -15.76 23.48 25.78
N LYS A 90 -16.62 23.12 24.83
CA LYS A 90 -17.68 22.10 24.97
C LYS A 90 -17.05 20.71 24.82
N LYS A 91 -17.64 19.69 25.45
CA LYS A 91 -17.25 18.25 25.42
C LYS A 91 -16.81 17.66 24.07
N ASN A 92 -17.21 18.22 22.92
CA ASN A 92 -16.70 17.82 21.60
C ASN A 92 -15.19 18.11 21.39
N ASP A 93 -14.56 18.90 22.26
CA ASP A 93 -13.12 19.20 22.19
C ASP A 93 -12.25 18.02 22.63
N GLU A 94 -12.76 17.05 23.41
CA GLU A 94 -11.93 15.92 23.88
C GLU A 94 -11.51 15.00 22.72
N ASN A 95 -12.45 14.56 21.88
CA ASN A 95 -12.11 13.77 20.69
C ASN A 95 -11.25 14.56 19.70
N ALA A 96 -11.51 15.86 19.52
CA ALA A 96 -10.68 16.71 18.67
C ALA A 96 -9.26 16.87 19.24
N SER A 97 -9.12 16.92 20.56
CA SER A 97 -7.83 16.99 21.25
C SER A 97 -7.06 15.67 21.17
N ASN A 98 -7.74 14.53 21.33
CA ASN A 98 -7.15 13.20 21.19
C ASN A 98 -6.62 12.98 19.78
N LEU A 99 -7.44 13.27 18.76
CA LEU A 99 -7.05 13.22 17.35
C LEU A 99 -5.90 14.18 17.02
N SER A 100 -5.79 15.30 17.73
CA SER A 100 -4.69 16.26 17.54
C SER A 100 -3.36 15.80 18.14
N GLN A 101 -3.39 14.83 19.07
CA GLN A 101 -2.20 14.25 19.69
C GLN A 101 -1.60 13.12 18.85
N VAL A 102 -2.42 12.39 18.09
CA VAL A 102 -1.96 11.28 17.24
C VAL A 102 -0.98 11.80 16.18
N THR A 103 0.18 11.14 16.11
CA THR A 103 1.22 11.38 15.11
C THR A 103 1.22 10.29 14.03
N ARG A 104 1.98 10.51 12.95
CA ARG A 104 2.18 9.48 11.91
C ARG A 104 2.91 8.26 12.46
N ILE A 105 3.85 8.46 13.39
CA ILE A 105 4.61 7.39 14.04
C ILE A 105 3.67 6.54 14.89
N ASP A 106 2.70 7.15 15.58
CA ASP A 106 1.70 6.43 16.36
C ASP A 106 0.83 5.53 15.47
N VAL A 107 0.44 6.04 14.30
CA VAL A 107 -0.31 5.26 13.30
C VAL A 107 0.52 4.07 12.81
N GLU A 108 1.78 4.29 12.42
CA GLU A 108 2.67 3.19 11.97
C GLU A 108 2.89 2.16 13.07
N THR A 109 3.12 2.61 14.31
CA THR A 109 3.31 1.75 15.48
C THR A 109 2.09 0.88 15.73
N ALA A 110 0.89 1.47 15.69
CA ALA A 110 -0.36 0.73 15.89
C ALA A 110 -0.61 -0.30 14.78
N LEU A 111 -0.31 0.05 13.52
CA LEU A 111 -0.44 -0.87 12.39
C LEU A 111 0.56 -2.03 12.46
N VAL A 112 1.81 -1.75 12.82
CA VAL A 112 2.84 -2.79 12.98
C VAL A 112 2.42 -3.78 14.07
N ALA A 113 1.91 -3.29 15.20
CA ALA A 113 1.41 -4.16 16.26
C ALA A 113 0.28 -5.08 15.76
N VAL A 114 -0.70 -4.53 15.03
CA VAL A 114 -1.80 -5.30 14.41
C VAL A 114 -1.29 -6.33 13.40
N GLN A 115 -0.31 -5.96 12.56
CA GLN A 115 0.25 -6.87 11.57
C GLN A 115 1.03 -8.01 12.22
N VAL A 116 1.79 -7.73 13.29
CA VAL A 116 2.58 -8.75 14.01
C VAL A 116 1.67 -9.67 14.83
N GLU A 117 0.67 -9.14 15.52
CA GLU A 117 -0.20 -9.92 16.40
C GLU A 117 -1.26 -10.72 15.61
N LEU A 118 -1.84 -10.14 14.56
CA LEU A 118 -3.03 -10.69 13.89
C LEU A 118 -2.81 -11.03 12.41
N GLY A 119 -1.68 -10.64 11.81
CA GLY A 119 -1.43 -10.85 10.38
C GLY A 119 -2.33 -10.03 9.45
N VAL A 120 -3.01 -9.01 9.98
CA VAL A 120 -3.92 -8.14 9.21
C VAL A 120 -3.12 -7.16 8.37
N ASN A 121 -3.53 -6.99 7.11
CA ASN A 121 -2.91 -6.02 6.21
C ASN A 121 -3.61 -4.66 6.32
N SER A 122 -2.92 -3.58 5.95
CA SER A 122 -3.50 -2.24 5.86
C SER A 122 -3.14 -1.56 4.55
N ARG A 123 -4.06 -0.74 4.03
CA ARG A 123 -3.89 0.07 2.83
C ARG A 123 -4.51 1.45 3.02
N PHE A 124 -3.75 2.47 2.64
CA PHE A 124 -4.19 3.85 2.68
C PHE A 124 -4.41 4.41 1.28
N PHE A 125 -5.48 5.19 1.14
CA PHE A 125 -5.83 5.87 -0.10
C PHE A 125 -6.08 7.35 0.17
N GLU A 126 -5.68 8.21 -0.76
CA GLU A 126 -6.03 9.63 -0.70
C GLU A 126 -7.44 9.87 -1.28
N ASN A 127 -7.78 9.18 -2.38
CA ASN A 127 -9.02 9.40 -3.12
C ASN A 127 -9.95 8.17 -3.00
N PRO A 128 -11.23 8.35 -2.63
CA PRO A 128 -12.22 7.28 -2.63
C PRO A 128 -12.35 6.53 -3.96
N SER A 129 -12.16 7.18 -5.11
CA SER A 129 -12.21 6.51 -6.43
C SER A 129 -11.16 5.40 -6.56
N LYS A 130 -9.96 5.59 -5.99
CA LYS A 130 -8.91 4.56 -6.01
C LYS A 130 -9.26 3.33 -5.17
N ILE A 131 -10.18 3.47 -4.21
CA ILE A 131 -10.67 2.33 -3.42
C ILE A 131 -11.51 1.42 -4.32
N ALA A 132 -12.35 1.99 -5.19
CA ALA A 132 -13.15 1.21 -6.12
C ALA A 132 -12.26 0.41 -7.09
N ASP A 133 -11.21 1.05 -7.63
CA ASP A 133 -10.22 0.37 -8.48
C ASP A 133 -9.51 -0.77 -7.73
N PHE A 134 -9.13 -0.53 -6.47
CA PHE A 134 -8.49 -1.55 -5.65
C PHE A 134 -9.43 -2.73 -5.36
N VAL A 135 -10.68 -2.47 -5.01
CA VAL A 135 -11.69 -3.51 -4.79
C VAL A 135 -11.90 -4.32 -6.07
N ALA A 136 -11.97 -3.69 -7.24
CA ALA A 136 -12.06 -4.37 -8.52
C ALA A 136 -10.83 -5.25 -8.82
N GLN A 137 -9.63 -4.76 -8.51
CA GLN A 137 -8.40 -5.54 -8.64
C GLN A 137 -8.36 -6.75 -7.71
N VAL A 138 -8.78 -6.58 -6.45
CA VAL A 138 -8.86 -7.68 -5.47
C VAL A 138 -9.90 -8.71 -5.92
N ALA A 139 -11.08 -8.28 -6.34
CA ALA A 139 -12.11 -9.18 -6.85
C ALA A 139 -11.63 -9.98 -8.07
N LYS A 140 -10.93 -9.31 -9.00
CA LYS A 140 -10.28 -9.97 -10.14
C LYS A 140 -9.22 -10.97 -9.70
N ALA A 141 -8.36 -10.61 -8.74
CA ALA A 141 -7.33 -11.51 -8.23
C ALA A 141 -7.92 -12.75 -7.53
N ILE A 142 -9.01 -12.58 -6.78
CA ILE A 142 -9.75 -13.68 -6.14
C ILE A 142 -10.36 -14.60 -7.21
N ALA A 143 -10.98 -14.03 -8.25
CA ALA A 143 -11.57 -14.80 -9.35
C ALA A 143 -10.51 -15.56 -10.17
N GLU A 144 -9.34 -14.98 -10.40
CA GLU A 144 -8.24 -15.61 -11.15
C GLU A 144 -7.43 -16.61 -10.32
N LYS A 145 -7.53 -16.57 -8.97
CA LYS A 145 -6.78 -17.43 -8.06
C LYS A 145 -6.87 -18.94 -8.37
N PRO A 146 -8.05 -19.56 -8.56
CA PRO A 146 -8.13 -20.99 -8.86
C PRO A 146 -7.41 -21.34 -10.15
N PHE A 147 -7.65 -20.55 -11.22
CA PHE A 147 -6.99 -20.73 -12.51
C PHE A 147 -5.47 -20.59 -12.41
N LYS A 148 -4.96 -19.60 -11.66
CA LYS A 148 -3.52 -19.43 -11.42
C LYS A 148 -2.91 -20.59 -10.63
N LEU A 149 -3.62 -21.14 -9.66
CA LEU A 149 -3.16 -22.30 -8.87
C LEU A 149 -3.07 -23.57 -9.73
N GLU A 150 -4.07 -23.83 -10.59
CA GLU A 150 -4.02 -24.95 -11.53
C GLU A 150 -2.88 -24.79 -12.54
N LYS A 151 -2.72 -23.58 -13.09
CA LYS A 151 -1.62 -23.28 -14.01
C LYS A 151 -0.26 -23.49 -13.32
N ALA A 152 -0.09 -23.04 -12.09
CA ALA A 152 1.15 -23.21 -11.33
C ALA A 152 1.49 -24.67 -10.99
N ARG A 153 0.50 -25.57 -10.93
CA ARG A 153 0.74 -27.01 -10.74
C ARG A 153 1.30 -27.70 -11.98
N THR A 154 1.17 -27.10 -13.16
CA THR A 154 1.81 -27.66 -14.36
C THR A 154 3.32 -27.42 -14.28
N ASN A 155 4.11 -28.49 -14.45
CA ASN A 155 5.55 -28.61 -14.10
C ASN A 155 6.54 -27.63 -14.78
N PHE A 156 6.07 -26.62 -15.50
CA PHE A 156 6.91 -25.63 -16.18
C PHE A 156 6.93 -24.30 -15.42
N SER A 157 7.33 -24.33 -14.14
CA SER A 157 7.37 -23.13 -13.27
C SER A 157 8.11 -21.96 -13.91
N TRP A 158 9.16 -22.22 -14.70
CA TRP A 158 9.96 -21.19 -15.38
C TRP A 158 9.35 -20.65 -16.68
N HIS A 159 8.60 -21.47 -17.44
CA HIS A 159 8.02 -21.02 -18.71
C HIS A 159 6.62 -20.39 -18.53
N ILE A 160 5.91 -20.73 -17.46
CA ILE A 160 4.47 -20.43 -17.31
C ILE A 160 4.13 -18.96 -17.12
N GLU A 161 4.98 -18.21 -16.43
CA GLU A 161 4.86 -16.76 -16.27
C GLU A 161 5.28 -15.98 -17.53
N SER A 162 6.03 -16.63 -18.43
CA SER A 162 6.59 -16.00 -19.64
C SER A 162 5.75 -16.14 -20.90
N TYR A 163 4.74 -17.04 -20.93
CA TYR A 163 4.13 -17.53 -22.19
C TYR A 163 3.51 -16.48 -23.11
N ASN A 164 3.34 -15.22 -22.70
CA ASN A 164 2.83 -14.16 -23.57
C ASN A 164 3.52 -12.79 -23.42
N VAL A 165 4.55 -12.67 -22.57
CA VAL A 165 5.21 -11.38 -22.37
C VAL A 165 6.41 -11.34 -23.32
N ASN A 166 6.19 -10.79 -24.51
CA ASN A 166 7.20 -10.49 -25.53
C ASN A 166 7.48 -11.58 -26.58
N CYS A 167 6.50 -12.35 -27.05
CA CYS A 167 6.71 -13.16 -28.27
C CYS A 167 7.06 -12.23 -29.45
N VAL A 168 8.20 -12.46 -30.11
CA VAL A 168 8.59 -11.70 -31.30
C VAL A 168 7.80 -12.23 -32.49
N LYS A 169 6.98 -11.36 -33.09
CA LYS A 169 6.29 -11.67 -34.35
C LYS A 169 7.33 -11.78 -35.47
N ILE A 170 7.30 -12.89 -36.19
CA ILE A 170 8.18 -13.15 -37.32
C ILE A 170 7.33 -13.19 -38.59
N ASP A 171 7.75 -12.45 -39.60
CA ASP A 171 7.11 -12.49 -40.92
C ASP A 171 7.70 -13.61 -41.79
N LYS A 172 6.99 -14.00 -42.85
CA LYS A 172 7.44 -14.99 -43.84
C LYS A 172 8.79 -14.63 -44.49
N SER A 173 9.12 -13.34 -44.53
CA SER A 173 10.41 -12.80 -44.97
C SER A 173 11.57 -13.01 -43.97
N GLY A 174 11.30 -13.54 -42.78
CA GLY A 174 12.28 -13.68 -41.69
C GLY A 174 12.52 -12.40 -40.90
N ALA A 175 11.82 -11.30 -41.21
CA ALA A 175 11.85 -10.09 -40.42
C ALA A 175 11.38 -10.40 -38.98
N GLY A 176 12.25 -10.16 -38.01
CA GLY A 176 12.01 -10.50 -36.59
C GLY A 176 12.99 -11.53 -36.03
N LEU A 177 13.66 -12.34 -36.86
CA LEU A 177 14.58 -13.38 -36.39
C LEU A 177 15.75 -12.82 -35.57
N LEU A 178 16.31 -11.68 -35.97
CA LEU A 178 17.37 -11.04 -35.18
C LEU A 178 16.87 -10.57 -33.82
N LYS A 179 15.63 -10.06 -33.74
CA LYS A 179 15.01 -9.66 -32.46
C LYS A 179 14.75 -10.88 -31.58
N LEU A 180 14.30 -11.98 -32.16
CA LEU A 180 14.15 -13.26 -31.47
C LEU A 180 15.49 -13.73 -30.91
N TRP A 181 16.57 -13.66 -31.70
CA TRP A 181 17.90 -14.05 -31.26
C TRP A 181 18.39 -13.22 -30.06
N HIS A 182 18.20 -11.89 -30.08
CA HIS A 182 18.49 -11.04 -28.92
C HIS A 182 17.69 -11.46 -27.68
N GLN A 183 16.41 -11.80 -27.85
CA GLN A 183 15.57 -12.24 -26.74
C GLN A 183 15.97 -13.61 -26.19
N GLN A 184 16.40 -14.54 -27.06
CA GLN A 184 16.92 -15.84 -26.66
C GLN A 184 18.19 -15.70 -25.83
N LEU A 185 19.11 -14.82 -26.23
CA LEU A 185 20.32 -14.53 -25.44
C LEU A 185 19.99 -13.99 -24.04
N ARG A 186 18.94 -13.17 -23.93
CA ARG A 186 18.46 -12.63 -22.64
C ARG A 186 17.76 -13.65 -21.74
N GLN A 187 17.50 -14.88 -22.21
CA GLN A 187 16.99 -15.96 -21.35
C GLN A 187 18.09 -16.56 -20.46
N PHE A 188 19.37 -16.35 -20.79
CA PHE A 188 20.47 -16.82 -19.96
C PHE A 188 20.67 -15.91 -18.75
N ASN A 189 20.98 -16.53 -17.61
CA ASN A 189 21.32 -15.81 -16.39
C ASN A 189 22.48 -14.83 -16.65
N ASN A 190 22.40 -13.63 -16.09
CA ASN A 190 23.39 -12.55 -16.21
C ASN A 190 23.57 -11.95 -17.62
N VAL A 191 22.68 -12.22 -18.57
CA VAL A 191 22.72 -11.58 -19.89
C VAL A 191 21.73 -10.41 -19.96
N GLY A 192 22.26 -9.20 -19.75
CA GLY A 192 21.50 -7.96 -19.94
C GLY A 192 21.29 -7.60 -21.43
N PRO A 193 20.50 -6.55 -21.73
CA PRO A 193 20.24 -6.10 -23.11
C PRO A 193 21.51 -5.75 -23.88
N GLU A 194 22.46 -5.08 -23.23
CA GLU A 194 23.72 -4.64 -23.83
C GLU A 194 24.63 -5.82 -24.17
N ALA A 195 24.75 -6.79 -23.26
CA ALA A 195 25.50 -8.02 -23.48
C ALA A 195 24.89 -8.84 -24.63
N ALA A 196 23.56 -9.00 -24.64
CA ALA A 196 22.86 -9.67 -25.74
C ALA A 196 23.09 -8.97 -27.08
N GLN A 197 23.08 -7.63 -27.11
CA GLN A 197 23.35 -6.86 -28.32
C GLN A 197 24.80 -6.99 -28.79
N ALA A 198 25.78 -6.95 -27.88
CA ALA A 198 27.19 -7.16 -28.21
C ALA A 198 27.44 -8.55 -28.79
N ILE A 199 26.85 -9.59 -28.19
CA ILE A 199 26.92 -10.97 -28.68
C ILE A 199 26.24 -11.08 -30.04
N ALA A 200 25.03 -10.57 -30.20
CA ALA A 200 24.29 -10.63 -31.47
C ALA A 200 24.95 -9.80 -32.60
N LYS A 201 25.69 -8.73 -32.26
CA LYS A 201 26.49 -7.97 -33.23
C LYS A 201 27.68 -8.77 -33.75
N LYS A 202 28.32 -9.57 -32.88
CA LYS A 202 29.44 -10.45 -33.27
C LYS A 202 28.94 -11.74 -33.94
N TYR A 203 27.81 -12.27 -33.49
CA TYR A 203 27.19 -13.50 -33.97
C TYR A 203 25.71 -13.24 -34.27
N PRO A 204 25.35 -12.87 -35.51
CA PRO A 204 24.00 -12.43 -35.86
C PRO A 204 22.96 -13.57 -35.89
N SER A 205 23.38 -14.82 -35.72
CA SER A 205 22.50 -15.99 -35.65
C SER A 205 23.08 -17.07 -34.73
N PRO A 206 22.24 -17.98 -34.21
CA PRO A 206 22.72 -19.14 -33.45
C PRO A 206 23.74 -19.98 -34.23
N GLN A 207 23.52 -20.15 -35.53
CA GLN A 207 24.44 -20.90 -36.40
C GLN A 207 25.81 -20.22 -36.49
N ALA A 208 25.86 -18.88 -36.55
CA ALA A 208 27.12 -18.15 -36.55
C ALA A 208 27.90 -18.33 -35.24
N LEU A 209 27.19 -18.46 -34.12
CA LEU A 209 27.81 -18.74 -32.82
C LEU A 209 28.37 -20.17 -32.75
N ILE A 210 27.59 -21.17 -33.19
CA ILE A 210 27.99 -22.59 -33.15
C ILE A 210 29.22 -22.87 -34.01
N LYS A 211 29.32 -22.27 -35.20
CA LYS A 211 30.45 -22.51 -36.11
C LYS A 211 31.81 -22.00 -35.59
N VAL A 212 31.80 -21.15 -34.57
CA VAL A 212 33.00 -20.54 -33.96
C VAL A 212 33.27 -21.13 -32.57
N SER A 213 32.35 -21.95 -32.07
CA SER A 213 32.51 -22.77 -30.86
C SER A 213 33.28 -24.04 -31.16
#